data_AF-A0A3C0FY87-F1
#
_entry.id   AF-A0A3C0FY87-F1
#
_cell.length_a   1.000
_cell.length_b   1.000
_cell.length_c   1.000
_cell.angle_alpha   90.00
_cell.angle_beta   90.00
_cell.angle_gamma   90.00
#
_symmetry.space_group_name_H-M   'P 1'
#
loop_
_entity.id
_entity.type
_entity.pdbx_description
1 polymer ?
#
loop_
_entity_poly.entity_id
_entity_poly.type
_entity_poly.pdbx_seq_one_letter_code
_entity_poly.pdbx_strand_id
1 'polypeptide(L)'
;MVTIVCFLASNFGYSQDRVSTDNIQQWVQKYKADIRGPYKDIRWFCTDGSIRQPKDPCPDNIGPGVQHARYKDEVVSLGETNHIYLGQILAYTDIDELWDAGHNHSRLKQYQLDKYLRLVDNGWINQKGQFYRGSV
;
A
#
# COMPACT_ATOMS: atom_id res chain seq x y z
N MET A 1 43.21 39.85 6.69
CA MET A 1 42.65 38.85 5.75
C MET A 1 41.97 37.77 6.56
N VAL A 2 40.64 37.74 6.57
CA VAL A 2 39.85 36.69 7.24
C VAL A 2 39.48 35.68 6.17
N THR A 3 40.04 34.48 6.24
CA THR A 3 39.74 33.40 5.31
C THR A 3 38.50 32.67 5.80
N ILE A 4 37.36 32.89 5.14
CA ILE A 4 36.13 32.12 5.38
C ILE A 4 36.28 30.77 4.69
N VAL A 5 36.29 29.70 5.48
CA VAL A 5 36.25 28.31 4.98
C VAL A 5 34.77 27.90 4.86
N CYS A 6 34.25 27.88 3.63
CA CYS A 6 32.93 27.31 3.34
C CYS A 6 33.01 25.78 3.38
N PHE A 7 32.45 25.17 4.43
CA PHE A 7 32.15 23.74 4.44
C PHE A 7 30.96 23.47 3.51
N LEU A 8 31.24 22.99 2.30
CA LEU A 8 30.23 22.40 1.42
C LEU A 8 29.89 21.02 1.99
N ALA A 9 28.81 20.93 2.76
CA ALA A 9 28.22 19.66 3.14
C ALA A 9 27.57 19.04 1.89
N SER A 10 28.28 18.11 1.26
CA SER A 10 27.74 17.24 0.21
C SER A 10 26.63 16.37 0.83
N ASN A 11 25.37 16.74 0.58
CA ASN A 11 24.25 15.85 0.85
C ASN A 11 24.37 14.66 -0.10
N PHE A 12 24.94 13.55 0.36
CA PHE A 12 24.78 12.26 -0.30
C PHE A 12 23.31 11.87 -0.17
N GLY A 13 22.51 12.25 -1.17
CA GLY A 13 21.17 11.72 -1.34
C GLY A 13 21.29 10.23 -1.62
N TYR A 14 21.08 9.39 -0.61
CA TYR A 14 20.85 7.97 -0.82
C TYR A 14 19.55 7.84 -1.60
N SER A 15 19.65 7.69 -2.93
CA SER A 15 18.54 7.15 -3.70
C SER A 15 18.41 5.70 -3.25
N GLN A 16 17.33 5.35 -2.54
CA GLN A 16 17.02 3.94 -2.31
C GLN A 16 16.88 3.28 -3.68
N ASP A 17 17.61 2.17 -3.89
CA ASP A 17 17.51 1.43 -5.14
C ASP A 17 16.08 0.89 -5.27
N ARG A 18 15.45 1.19 -6.40
CA ARG A 18 14.12 0.68 -6.72
C ARG A 18 14.13 -0.84 -6.73
N VAL A 19 13.08 -1.46 -6.22
CA VAL A 19 12.92 -2.92 -6.28
C VAL A 19 12.98 -3.36 -7.75
N SER A 20 13.81 -4.37 -8.04
CA SER A 20 13.97 -4.88 -9.40
C SER A 20 12.68 -5.50 -9.93
N THR A 21 12.48 -5.44 -11.25
CA THR A 21 11.30 -6.01 -11.91
C THR A 21 11.15 -7.51 -11.61
N ASP A 22 12.25 -8.27 -11.56
CA ASP A 22 12.23 -9.70 -11.27
C ASP A 22 11.70 -9.98 -9.85
N ASN A 23 12.10 -9.19 -8.86
CA ASN A 23 11.59 -9.31 -7.50
C ASN A 23 10.10 -8.97 -7.44
N ILE A 24 9.66 -7.93 -8.16
CA ILE A 24 8.25 -7.55 -8.25
C ILE A 24 7.43 -8.67 -8.88
N GLN A 25 7.93 -9.30 -9.96
CA GLN A 25 7.26 -10.43 -10.60
C GLN A 25 7.12 -11.61 -9.64
N GLN A 26 8.18 -11.94 -8.90
CA GLN A 26 8.13 -13.00 -7.88
C GLN A 26 7.09 -12.69 -6.79
N TRP A 27 7.02 -11.44 -6.33
CA TRP A 27 6.01 -11.01 -5.35
C TRP A 27 4.59 -11.09 -5.91
N VAL A 28 4.37 -10.68 -7.16
CA VAL A 28 3.06 -10.82 -7.83
C VAL A 28 2.62 -12.29 -7.85
N GLN A 29 3.52 -13.21 -8.24
CA GLN A 29 3.18 -14.64 -8.23
C GLN A 29 2.91 -15.18 -6.81
N LYS A 30 3.71 -14.74 -5.83
CA LYS A 30 3.49 -15.06 -4.41
C LYS A 30 2.10 -14.63 -3.95
N TYR A 31 1.68 -13.40 -4.26
CA TYR A 31 0.37 -12.90 -3.83
C TYR A 31 -0.79 -13.54 -4.58
N LYS A 32 -0.66 -13.82 -5.89
CA LYS A 32 -1.66 -14.60 -6.64
C LYS A 32 -1.95 -15.96 -5.98
N ALA A 33 -0.91 -16.62 -5.47
CA ALA A 33 -1.00 -17.91 -4.81
C ALA A 33 -1.39 -17.85 -3.31
N ASP A 34 -1.34 -16.67 -2.69
CA ASP A 34 -1.62 -16.50 -1.26
C ASP A 34 -3.13 -16.39 -0.99
N ILE A 35 -3.61 -17.11 0.01
CA ILE A 35 -5.02 -17.09 0.43
C ILE A 35 -5.49 -15.71 0.91
N ARG A 36 -4.58 -14.77 1.19
CA ARG A 36 -4.88 -13.37 1.54
C ARG A 36 -4.33 -12.38 0.52
N GLY A 37 -3.79 -12.83 -0.62
CA GLY A 37 -3.27 -11.93 -1.64
C GLY A 37 -2.19 -10.98 -1.09
N PRO A 38 -2.26 -9.66 -1.38
CA PRO A 38 -1.33 -8.66 -0.88
C PRO A 38 -1.60 -8.23 0.57
N TYR A 39 -2.60 -8.81 1.24
CA TYR A 39 -3.04 -8.39 2.57
C TYR A 39 -2.40 -9.22 3.69
N LYS A 40 -2.17 -8.57 4.85
CA LYS A 40 -1.52 -9.14 6.04
C LYS A 40 -2.55 -9.67 7.03
N ASP A 41 -3.33 -8.77 7.62
CA ASP A 41 -4.40 -9.04 8.59
C ASP A 41 -5.43 -7.92 8.60
N ILE A 42 -6.59 -8.15 9.23
CA ILE A 42 -7.64 -7.14 9.41
C ILE A 42 -7.43 -6.40 10.72
N ARG A 43 -7.63 -5.09 10.73
CA ARG A 43 -7.53 -4.22 11.92
C ARG A 43 -8.63 -3.18 11.93
N TRP A 44 -8.90 -2.65 13.12
CA TRP A 44 -9.65 -1.40 13.27
C TRP A 44 -8.68 -0.23 13.28
N PHE A 45 -9.02 0.81 12.53
CA PHE A 45 -8.27 2.06 12.46
C PHE A 45 -9.16 3.15 13.01
N CYS A 46 -8.78 3.67 14.17
CA CYS A 46 -9.57 4.64 14.91
C CYS A 46 -9.17 6.07 14.55
N THR A 47 -10.06 7.01 14.84
CA THR A 47 -9.90 8.46 14.61
C THR A 47 -8.73 9.09 15.35
N ASP A 48 -8.28 8.49 16.46
CA ASP A 48 -7.08 8.92 17.21
C ASP A 48 -5.77 8.35 16.65
N GLY A 49 -5.83 7.59 15.54
CA GLY A 49 -4.70 6.90 14.93
C GLY A 49 -4.34 5.57 15.58
N SER A 50 -5.05 5.14 16.63
CA SER A 50 -4.82 3.82 17.22
C SER A 50 -5.27 2.70 16.27
N ILE A 51 -4.49 1.62 16.25
CA ILE A 51 -4.77 0.41 15.46
C ILE A 51 -5.09 -0.74 16.42
N ARG A 52 -6.29 -1.30 16.30
CA ARG A 52 -6.82 -2.31 17.23
C ARG A 52 -7.05 -3.66 16.55
N GLN A 53 -7.21 -4.70 17.37
CA GLN A 53 -7.43 -6.07 16.90
C GLN A 53 -8.80 -6.18 16.20
N PRO A 54 -9.01 -7.10 15.23
CA PRO A 54 -10.27 -7.18 14.49
C PRO A 54 -11.52 -7.40 15.35
N LYS A 55 -11.39 -8.04 16.52
CA LYS A 55 -12.48 -8.29 17.49
C LYS A 55 -12.59 -7.23 18.59
N ASP A 56 -11.86 -6.13 18.46
CA ASP A 56 -11.76 -5.05 19.43
C ASP A 56 -12.06 -3.72 18.71
N PRO A 57 -13.35 -3.41 18.45
CA PRO A 57 -13.75 -2.20 17.73
C PRO A 57 -13.30 -0.93 18.47
N CYS A 58 -13.24 0.18 17.73
CA CYS A 58 -12.92 1.49 18.32
C CYS A 58 -13.95 1.84 19.41
N PRO A 59 -13.50 2.19 20.63
CA PRO A 59 -14.37 2.66 21.70
C PRO A 59 -15.20 3.87 21.29
N ASP A 60 -16.44 3.95 21.81
CA ASP A 60 -17.37 5.05 21.53
C ASP A 60 -16.78 6.43 21.82
N ASN A 61 -15.90 6.53 22.82
CA ASN A 61 -15.26 7.78 23.24
C ASN A 61 -14.04 8.19 22.38
N ILE A 62 -13.56 7.33 21.48
CA ILE A 62 -12.50 7.66 20.50
C ILE A 62 -13.13 8.14 19.20
N GLY A 63 -14.21 7.48 18.78
CA GLY A 63 -14.95 7.78 17.56
C GLY A 63 -15.07 6.58 16.64
N PRO A 64 -15.85 6.69 15.55
CA PRO A 64 -16.03 5.58 14.63
C PRO A 64 -14.70 5.22 13.98
N GLY A 65 -14.39 3.92 13.94
CA GLY A 65 -13.26 3.42 13.16
C GLY A 65 -13.67 2.90 11.81
N VAL A 66 -12.69 2.69 10.94
CA VAL A 66 -12.87 1.90 9.72
C VAL A 66 -12.14 0.58 9.91
N GLN A 67 -12.84 -0.53 9.74
CA GLN A 67 -12.19 -1.84 9.70
C GLN A 67 -11.76 -2.14 8.26
N HIS A 68 -10.48 -2.43 8.07
CA HIS A 68 -9.97 -2.93 6.80
C HIS A 68 -8.69 -3.75 6.98
N ALA A 69 -8.21 -4.34 5.88
CA ALA A 69 -6.96 -5.08 5.89
C ALA A 69 -5.74 -4.15 5.88
N ARG A 70 -4.68 -4.54 6.59
CA ARG A 70 -3.33 -4.03 6.37
C ARG A 70 -2.70 -4.72 5.16
N TYR A 71 -1.85 -4.00 4.45
CA TYR A 71 -0.99 -4.59 3.44
C TYR A 71 0.17 -5.35 4.09
N LYS A 72 0.77 -6.27 3.34
CA LYS A 72 2.06 -6.85 3.69
C LYS A 72 3.15 -5.79 3.60
N ASP A 73 4.19 -5.92 4.42
CA ASP A 73 5.22 -4.88 4.58
C ASP A 73 5.94 -4.62 3.24
N GLU A 74 6.14 -5.67 2.43
CA GLU A 74 6.74 -5.54 1.09
C GLU A 74 5.82 -4.81 0.10
N VAL A 75 4.49 -4.91 0.26
CA VAL A 75 3.51 -4.20 -0.58
C VAL A 75 3.49 -2.71 -0.22
N VAL A 76 3.60 -2.37 1.06
CA VAL A 76 3.74 -0.97 1.52
C VAL A 76 5.02 -0.37 0.93
N SER A 77 6.15 -1.05 1.14
CA SER A 77 7.45 -0.60 0.64
C SER A 77 7.46 -0.43 -0.88
N LEU A 78 6.80 -1.32 -1.63
CA LEU A 78 6.69 -1.21 -3.08
C LEU A 78 5.92 0.05 -3.54
N GLY A 79 4.88 0.43 -2.80
CA GLY A 79 4.14 1.66 -3.05
C GLY A 79 4.98 2.91 -2.80
N GLU A 80 5.76 2.91 -1.72
CA GLU A 80 6.63 4.03 -1.31
C GLU A 80 7.84 4.21 -2.23
N THR A 81 8.47 3.11 -2.65
CA THR A 81 9.76 3.15 -3.37
C THR A 81 9.61 3.14 -4.89
N ASN A 82 8.62 2.40 -5.41
CA ASN A 82 8.45 2.18 -6.85
C ASN A 82 7.16 2.81 -7.39
N HIS A 83 6.31 3.40 -6.55
CA HIS A 83 4.98 3.88 -6.93
C HIS A 83 4.13 2.77 -7.58
N ILE A 84 4.21 1.55 -7.06
CA ILE A 84 3.38 0.41 -7.51
C ILE A 84 2.46 -0.03 -6.37
N TYR A 85 1.15 0.04 -6.60
CA TYR A 85 0.12 -0.11 -5.58
C TYR A 85 -0.76 -1.33 -5.86
N LEU A 86 -0.51 -2.44 -5.17
CA LEU A 86 -1.21 -3.71 -5.37
C LEU A 86 -2.43 -3.84 -4.45
N GLY A 87 -3.59 -4.22 -5.01
CA GLY A 87 -4.79 -4.56 -4.22
C GLY A 87 -5.35 -3.41 -3.38
N GLN A 88 -5.33 -2.19 -3.90
CA GLN A 88 -5.66 -0.96 -3.17
C GLN A 88 -7.03 -0.98 -2.45
N ILE A 89 -7.06 -0.44 -1.23
CA ILE A 89 -8.20 -0.32 -0.31
C ILE A 89 -8.59 1.16 -0.19
N LEU A 90 -9.76 1.54 -0.71
CA LEU A 90 -10.19 2.94 -0.71
C LEU A 90 -10.67 3.46 0.64
N ALA A 91 -11.20 2.58 1.51
CA ALA A 91 -11.85 2.99 2.76
C ALA A 91 -10.94 3.75 3.76
N TYR A 92 -9.63 3.72 3.54
CA TYR A 92 -8.62 4.37 4.37
C TYR A 92 -7.51 5.02 3.53
N THR A 93 -7.72 5.19 2.23
CA THR A 93 -6.75 5.91 1.39
C THR A 93 -7.14 7.38 1.36
N ASP A 94 -6.18 8.26 1.69
CA ASP A 94 -6.35 9.71 1.55
C ASP A 94 -6.62 10.10 0.09
N ILE A 95 -7.46 11.12 -0.13
CA ILE A 95 -7.88 11.49 -1.48
C ILE A 95 -6.74 12.06 -2.30
N ASP A 96 -5.84 12.84 -1.70
CA ASP A 96 -4.69 13.43 -2.38
C ASP A 96 -3.64 12.37 -2.67
N GLU A 97 -3.45 11.42 -1.75
CA GLU A 97 -2.63 10.23 -2.01
C GLU A 97 -3.17 9.39 -3.17
N LEU A 98 -4.49 9.14 -3.23
CA LEU A 98 -5.10 8.40 -4.34
C LEU A 98 -5.00 9.17 -5.65
N TRP A 99 -5.23 10.47 -5.59
CA TRP A 99 -5.20 11.38 -6.73
C TRP A 99 -3.79 11.48 -7.31
N ASP A 100 -2.75 11.41 -6.47
CA ASP A 100 -1.35 11.23 -6.87
C ASP A 100 -0.91 12.21 -7.98
N ALA A 101 -1.26 13.48 -7.80
CA ALA A 101 -1.05 14.52 -8.82
C ALA A 101 0.43 14.67 -9.21
N GLY A 102 1.35 14.51 -8.25
CA GLY A 102 2.79 14.58 -8.47
C GLY A 102 3.35 13.46 -9.36
N HIS A 103 2.61 12.37 -9.55
CA HIS A 103 3.02 11.23 -10.39
C HIS A 103 2.01 10.97 -11.51
N ASN A 104 1.42 12.03 -12.06
CA ASN A 104 0.47 11.94 -13.17
C ASN A 104 -0.73 11.02 -12.88
N HIS A 105 -1.25 11.06 -11.65
CA HIS A 105 -2.38 10.23 -11.20
C HIS A 105 -2.10 8.72 -11.33
N SER A 106 -0.85 8.32 -11.11
CA SER A 106 -0.40 6.93 -11.29
C SER A 106 -1.20 5.97 -10.41
N ARG A 107 -1.37 6.29 -9.13
CA ARG A 107 -2.12 5.44 -8.18
C ARG A 107 -3.58 5.22 -8.61
N LEU A 108 -4.29 6.27 -9.02
CA LEU A 108 -5.66 6.17 -9.55
C LEU A 108 -5.74 5.31 -10.81
N LYS A 109 -4.80 5.47 -11.75
CA LYS A 109 -4.75 4.64 -12.98
C LYS A 109 -4.53 3.16 -12.63
N GLN A 110 -3.61 2.88 -11.71
CA GLN A 110 -3.37 1.53 -11.21
C GLN A 110 -4.61 0.94 -10.53
N TYR A 111 -5.39 1.75 -9.81
CA TYR A 111 -6.65 1.29 -9.21
C TYR A 111 -7.65 0.82 -10.27
N GLN A 112 -7.81 1.59 -11.34
CA GLN A 112 -8.68 1.23 -12.47
C GLN A 112 -8.19 -0.04 -13.18
N LEU A 113 -6.87 -0.16 -13.39
CA LEU A 113 -6.26 -1.36 -13.97
C LEU A 113 -6.45 -2.59 -13.08
N ASP A 114 -6.24 -2.47 -11.77
CA ASP A 114 -6.49 -3.56 -10.81
C ASP A 114 -7.95 -4.02 -10.84
N LYS A 115 -8.90 -3.07 -10.87
CA LYS A 115 -10.33 -3.39 -11.00
C LYS A 115 -10.63 -4.15 -12.29
N TYR A 116 -10.09 -3.70 -13.41
CA TYR A 116 -10.25 -4.38 -14.69
C TYR A 116 -9.62 -5.78 -14.67
N LEU A 117 -8.37 -5.90 -14.23
CA LEU A 117 -7.64 -7.17 -14.18
C LEU A 117 -8.32 -8.18 -13.25
N ARG A 118 -8.90 -7.75 -12.13
CA ARG A 118 -9.68 -8.64 -11.27
C ARG A 118 -10.87 -9.28 -11.99
N LEU A 119 -11.49 -8.56 -12.94
CA LEU A 119 -12.62 -9.05 -13.72
C LEU A 119 -12.19 -10.00 -14.86
N VAL A 120 -11.04 -9.75 -15.49
CA VAL A 120 -10.64 -10.47 -16.71
C VAL A 120 -9.51 -11.48 -16.52
N ASP A 121 -8.78 -11.44 -15.40
CA ASP A 121 -7.67 -12.34 -15.09
C ASP A 121 -7.88 -13.05 -13.74
N ASN A 122 -9.02 -13.74 -13.59
CA ASN A 122 -9.30 -14.64 -12.46
C ASN A 122 -8.96 -14.02 -11.09
N GLY A 123 -9.47 -12.83 -10.79
CA GLY A 123 -9.20 -12.13 -9.53
C GLY A 123 -7.83 -11.46 -9.43
N TRP A 124 -7.02 -11.45 -10.50
CA TRP A 124 -5.70 -10.82 -10.60
C TRP A 124 -4.82 -11.15 -9.39
N ILE A 125 -4.33 -10.13 -8.68
CA ILE A 125 -3.47 -10.25 -7.49
C ILE A 125 -4.16 -10.95 -6.31
N ASN A 126 -5.49 -11.05 -6.36
CA ASN A 126 -6.33 -11.76 -5.39
C ASN A 126 -6.81 -13.11 -5.94
N GLN A 127 -6.10 -13.74 -6.88
CA GLN A 127 -6.53 -14.99 -7.51
C GLN A 127 -6.94 -16.09 -6.52
N LYS A 128 -6.17 -16.32 -5.45
CA LYS A 128 -6.61 -17.17 -4.33
C LYS A 128 -7.41 -16.40 -3.27
N GLY A 129 -7.05 -15.14 -3.02
CA GLY A 129 -7.69 -14.28 -2.03
C GLY A 129 -9.19 -14.04 -2.24
N GLN A 130 -9.68 -14.05 -3.47
CA GLN A 130 -11.10 -13.86 -3.81
C GLN A 130 -12.02 -14.96 -3.27
N PHE A 131 -11.45 -16.12 -2.88
CA PHE A 131 -12.17 -17.23 -2.27
C PHE A 131 -11.97 -17.28 -0.75
N TYR A 132 -11.28 -16.30 -0.17
CA TYR A 132 -11.08 -16.22 1.27
C TYR A 132 -12.40 -15.95 1.99
N ARG A 133 -12.54 -16.45 3.22
CA ARG A 133 -13.76 -16.27 4.01
C ARG A 133 -14.05 -14.78 4.20
N GLY A 134 -15.26 -14.37 3.81
CA GLY A 134 -15.69 -12.97 3.86
C GLY A 134 -15.29 -12.12 2.64
N SER A 135 -14.77 -12.74 1.57
CA SER A 135 -14.64 -12.08 0.27
C SER A 135 -16.03 -11.89 -0.35
N VAL A 136 -16.34 -10.67 -0.79
CA VAL A 136 -17.56 -10.25 -1.50
C VAL A 136 -17.21 -9.43 -2.72
#